data_AF-A0A7C6ZDT2-F1
#
_entry.id   AF-A0A7C6ZDT2-F1
#
_cell.length_a   1.000
_cell.length_b   1.000
_cell.length_c   1.000
_cell.angle_alpha   90.00
_cell.angle_beta   90.00
_cell.angle_gamma   90.00
#
_symmetry.space_group_name_H-M   'P 1'
#
loop_
_entity.id
_entity.type
_entity.pdbx_description
1 polymer ?
#
loop_
_entity_poly.entity_id
_entity_poly.type
_entity_poly.pdbx_seq_one_letter_code
_entity_poly.pdbx_strand_id
1 'polypeptide(L)'
;MKKKAAWLSAILVLCFSVSLAACAPKDLAALSGASKGKIYVGDMWGNSVPVPEPQELLNALKAAKPVKGSEDAKPETEADYVITTTDGKIYYDAGRKYLTFVSSQGARRAFQGDLSAVLTSLASLLPPIFTPGVDDKELESWLPSLTRTTDPVAMFFERGGKYFLVVCAGEVPTTGYSLELTGVAWGTSPGWNVNRALLKFNLKPPAGNEAKVVSYPYQAYTVSAKVPVEVEFEVPTGTGEKVVRVPMASVGQNVILFQPEAGSVLTERVRLVGKARVWEATLMVEIEDGHDVLGKKSVTASAGAPEWGDFDVWMDLKMPTNPFGSIIFTTSSAKDGSRVEELLVPVTFGGK
;
A
#
# COMPACT_ATOMS: atom_id res chain seq x y z
N MET A 1 42.80 45.65 86.45
CA MET A 1 41.33 45.85 86.45
C MET A 1 40.83 45.99 85.02
N LYS A 2 39.83 45.19 84.62
CA LYS A 2 38.98 45.30 83.39
C LYS A 2 39.70 45.10 82.03
N LYS A 3 39.15 44.45 81.00
CA LYS A 3 37.97 43.60 80.79
C LYS A 3 38.17 42.85 79.45
N LYS A 4 37.64 41.63 79.38
CA LYS A 4 37.58 40.72 78.23
C LYS A 4 36.68 41.28 77.12
N ALA A 5 37.00 40.97 75.86
CA ALA A 5 36.03 40.87 74.77
C ALA A 5 36.49 39.75 73.82
N ALA A 6 35.87 38.58 73.97
CA ALA A 6 35.93 37.48 73.02
C ALA A 6 34.67 37.57 72.15
N TRP A 7 34.82 37.56 70.83
CA TRP A 7 33.72 37.38 69.89
C TRP A 7 33.97 36.09 69.12
N LEU A 8 33.12 35.10 69.38
CA LEU A 8 32.91 33.90 68.58
C LEU A 8 32.14 34.31 67.31
N SER A 9 32.62 33.87 66.14
CA SER A 9 31.81 33.74 64.95
C SER A 9 31.80 32.26 64.55
N ALA A 10 30.74 31.56 64.97
CA ALA A 10 30.42 30.22 64.50
C ALA A 10 29.71 30.32 63.14
N ILE A 11 30.38 29.89 62.08
CA ILE A 11 29.78 29.71 60.75
C ILE A 11 29.07 28.35 60.76
N LEU A 12 27.75 28.39 60.80
CA LEU A 12 26.87 27.23 60.64
C LEU A 12 26.77 26.92 59.13
N VAL A 13 27.63 26.06 58.61
CA VAL A 13 27.49 25.50 57.26
C VAL A 13 26.40 24.43 57.30
N LEU A 14 25.18 24.82 56.94
CA LEU A 14 24.08 23.90 56.69
C LEU A 14 24.32 23.24 55.33
N CYS A 15 25.00 22.09 55.31
CA CYS A 15 25.11 21.24 54.12
C CYS A 15 23.72 20.66 53.80
N PHE A 16 22.94 21.37 52.97
CA PHE A 16 21.81 20.80 52.24
C PHE A 16 22.38 19.77 51.26
N SER A 17 22.43 18.51 51.69
CA SER A 17 22.62 17.37 50.79
C SER A 17 21.32 17.19 50.00
N VAL A 18 21.15 18.00 48.95
CA VAL A 18 20.23 17.68 47.87
C VAL A 18 20.83 16.46 47.19
N SER A 19 20.41 15.28 47.64
CA SER A 19 20.59 14.04 46.89
C SER A 19 19.84 14.21 45.57
N LEU A 20 20.57 14.68 44.55
CA LEU A 20 20.21 14.50 43.15
C LEU A 20 20.15 12.98 42.94
N ALA A 21 19.01 12.38 43.26
CA ALA A 21 18.64 11.09 42.71
C ALA A 21 18.64 11.32 41.20
N ALA A 22 19.76 10.98 40.56
CA ALA A 22 19.87 10.96 39.13
C ALA A 22 18.82 9.97 38.66
N CYS A 23 17.64 10.48 38.29
CA CYS A 23 16.57 9.70 37.69
C CYS A 23 17.23 8.95 36.55
N ALA A 24 17.35 7.62 36.69
CA ALA A 24 17.79 6.78 35.60
C ALA A 24 16.96 7.16 34.36
N PRO A 25 17.60 7.28 33.18
CA PRO A 25 16.88 7.65 31.97
C PRO A 25 15.71 6.67 31.79
N LYS A 26 14.49 7.20 31.86
CA LYS A 26 13.28 6.40 31.70
C LYS A 26 13.32 5.71 30.34
N ASP A 27 13.06 4.41 30.31
CA ASP A 27 12.91 3.66 29.06
C ASP A 27 11.68 4.12 28.27
N LEU A 28 11.63 3.76 26.98
CA LEU A 28 10.56 4.21 26.08
C LEU A 28 9.17 3.68 26.49
N ALA A 29 9.08 2.47 27.05
CA ALA A 29 7.79 1.92 27.51
C ALA A 29 7.24 2.70 28.72
N ALA A 30 8.12 3.14 29.63
CA ALA A 30 7.76 3.99 30.76
C ALA A 30 7.44 5.43 30.33
N LEU A 31 8.19 5.98 29.35
CA LEU A 31 7.97 7.33 28.83
C LEU A 31 6.66 7.48 28.05
N SER A 32 6.30 6.47 27.26
CA SER A 32 5.06 6.45 26.48
C SER A 32 3.83 6.04 27.29
N GLY A 33 4.00 5.59 28.53
CA GLY A 33 2.89 5.04 29.30
C GLY A 33 2.34 3.74 28.72
N ALA A 34 3.07 3.07 27.82
CA ALA A 34 2.67 1.82 27.20
C ALA A 34 2.33 0.72 28.22
N SER A 35 2.96 0.77 29.40
CA SER A 35 2.71 -0.17 30.51
C SER A 35 1.42 0.08 31.30
N LYS A 36 0.73 1.21 31.09
CA LYS A 36 -0.42 1.65 31.89
C LYS A 36 -1.78 1.44 31.22
N GLY A 37 -1.81 1.02 29.96
CA GLY A 37 -3.05 0.99 29.18
C GLY A 37 -3.00 0.07 27.98
N LYS A 38 -4.09 0.09 27.20
CA LYS A 38 -4.14 -0.61 25.92
C LYS A 38 -3.17 0.04 24.94
N ILE A 39 -2.46 -0.80 24.21
CA ILE A 39 -1.59 -0.38 23.12
C ILE A 39 -2.30 -0.69 21.81
N TYR A 40 -2.24 0.25 20.88
CA TYR A 40 -2.73 0.03 19.52
C TYR A 40 -1.56 0.17 18.56
N VAL A 41 -1.52 -0.66 17.53
CA VAL A 41 -0.58 -0.53 16.42
C VAL A 41 -1.40 -0.26 15.17
N GLY A 42 -0.95 0.71 14.38
CA GLY A 42 -1.68 1.20 13.23
C GLY A 42 -0.77 1.75 12.16
N ASP A 43 -1.39 2.35 11.15
CA ASP A 43 -0.70 3.10 10.10
C ASP A 43 -0.81 4.61 10.33
N MET A 44 -0.21 5.37 9.43
CA MET A 44 -0.28 6.84 9.39
C MET A 44 -1.66 7.39 8.99
N TRP A 45 -2.57 6.55 8.49
CA TRP A 45 -3.90 6.93 8.03
C TRP A 45 -4.96 6.84 9.13
N GLY A 46 -4.55 6.46 10.34
CA GLY A 46 -5.42 6.34 11.50
C GLY A 46 -6.07 4.98 11.65
N ASN A 47 -5.77 4.02 10.76
CA ASN A 47 -6.17 2.64 10.97
C ASN A 47 -5.35 2.08 12.13
N SER A 48 -6.00 1.42 13.09
CA SER A 48 -5.27 0.81 14.20
C SER A 48 -6.00 -0.40 14.75
N VAL A 49 -5.23 -1.34 15.26
CA VAL A 49 -5.72 -2.55 15.91
C VAL A 49 -5.16 -2.64 17.33
N PRO A 50 -5.95 -3.13 18.30
CA PRO A 50 -5.45 -3.36 19.65
C PRO A 50 -4.40 -4.47 19.63
N VAL A 51 -3.33 -4.32 20.42
CA VAL A 51 -2.34 -5.37 20.62
C VAL A 51 -2.87 -6.34 21.68
N PRO A 52 -3.20 -7.61 21.34
CA PRO A 52 -3.82 -8.54 22.27
C PRO A 52 -2.88 -8.94 23.41
N GLU A 53 -1.62 -9.19 23.10
CA GLU A 53 -0.58 -9.61 24.06
C GLU A 53 0.59 -8.61 24.03
N PRO A 54 0.49 -7.47 24.74
CA PRO A 54 1.45 -6.37 24.60
C PRO A 54 2.82 -6.66 25.22
N GLN A 55 3.03 -7.81 25.88
CA GLN A 55 4.24 -8.06 26.66
C GLN A 55 5.51 -8.08 25.80
N GLU A 56 5.46 -8.70 24.62
CA GLU A 56 6.61 -8.70 23.71
C GLU A 56 6.90 -7.30 23.17
N LEU A 57 5.86 -6.54 22.81
CA LEU A 57 6.00 -5.14 22.40
C LEU A 57 6.62 -4.29 23.50
N LEU A 58 6.14 -4.44 24.73
CA LEU A 58 6.66 -3.73 25.90
C LEU A 58 8.13 -4.07 26.15
N ASN A 59 8.53 -5.33 26.00
CA ASN A 59 9.92 -5.75 26.14
C ASN A 59 10.80 -5.12 25.05
N ALA A 60 10.34 -5.10 23.80
CA ALA A 60 11.05 -4.47 22.70
C ALA A 60 11.18 -2.95 22.89
N LEU A 61 10.12 -2.27 23.35
CA LEU A 61 10.15 -0.85 23.70
C LEU A 61 11.10 -0.55 24.86
N LYS A 62 11.17 -1.40 25.89
CA LYS A 62 12.15 -1.26 26.99
C LYS A 62 13.60 -1.43 26.52
N ALA A 63 13.82 -2.29 25.53
CA ALA A 63 15.14 -2.54 24.96
C ALA A 63 15.62 -1.42 24.02
N ALA A 64 14.72 -0.56 23.55
CA ALA A 64 15.06 0.56 22.68
C ALA A 64 15.97 1.58 23.39
N LYS A 65 17.05 1.97 22.71
CA LYS A 65 18.09 2.86 23.26
C LYS A 65 17.87 4.29 22.80
N PRO A 66 17.96 5.29 23.70
CA PRO A 66 17.86 6.69 23.28
C PRO A 66 19.05 7.05 22.38
N VAL A 67 18.77 7.86 21.36
CA VAL A 67 19.78 8.36 20.41
C VAL A 67 19.84 9.88 20.44
N LYS A 68 21.02 10.44 20.22
CA LYS A 68 21.25 11.90 20.17
C LYS A 68 21.03 12.38 18.74
N GLY A 69 20.14 13.36 18.57
CA GLY A 69 19.77 13.87 17.26
C GLY A 69 18.67 13.03 16.61
N SER A 70 17.69 13.70 16.00
CA SER A 70 16.58 13.07 15.26
C SER A 70 16.78 13.16 13.75
N GLU A 71 17.98 13.52 13.29
CA GLU A 71 18.27 13.79 11.87
C GLU A 71 18.11 12.54 11.00
N ASP A 72 18.33 11.35 11.57
CA ASP A 72 18.14 10.07 10.90
C ASP A 72 16.72 9.51 11.00
N ALA A 73 15.85 10.13 11.82
CA ALA A 73 14.48 9.70 12.00
C ALA A 73 13.63 10.19 10.82
N LYS A 74 12.89 9.29 10.17
CA LYS A 74 11.84 9.71 9.24
C LYS A 74 10.85 10.65 9.96
N PRO A 75 10.30 11.66 9.27
CA PRO A 75 9.23 12.48 9.83
C PRO A 75 8.03 11.60 10.20
N GLU A 76 7.19 12.09 11.12
CA GLU A 76 5.98 11.40 11.57
C GLU A 76 5.06 10.99 10.39
N THR A 77 5.13 11.74 9.29
CA THR A 77 4.40 11.54 8.04
C THR A 77 4.97 10.42 7.15
N GLU A 78 6.09 9.81 7.52
CA GLU A 78 6.75 8.75 6.73
C GLU A 78 6.99 7.48 7.55
N ALA A 79 6.44 7.41 8.76
CA ALA A 79 6.56 6.23 9.61
C ALA A 79 5.79 5.04 9.01
N ASP A 80 6.40 3.85 9.09
CA ASP A 80 5.78 2.62 8.59
C ASP A 80 4.64 2.17 9.53
N TYR A 81 4.81 2.41 10.84
CA TYR A 81 3.80 2.10 11.85
C TYR A 81 3.66 3.22 12.89
N VAL A 82 2.44 3.37 13.39
CA VAL A 82 2.11 4.27 14.51
C VAL A 82 1.61 3.44 15.67
N ILE A 83 2.33 3.49 16.79
CA ILE A 83 1.96 2.82 18.03
C ILE A 83 1.32 3.87 18.94
N THR A 84 0.04 3.72 19.22
CA THR A 84 -0.70 4.62 20.11
C THR A 84 -0.70 4.06 21.53
N THR A 85 -0.32 4.92 22.47
CA THR A 85 -0.16 4.62 23.90
C THR A 85 -0.91 5.66 24.74
N THR A 86 -0.99 5.47 26.06
CA THR A 86 -1.70 6.40 26.95
C THR A 86 -1.07 7.80 26.96
N ASP A 87 0.27 7.90 26.95
CA ASP A 87 0.96 9.18 27.13
C ASP A 87 1.46 9.78 25.79
N GLY A 88 1.15 9.15 24.63
CA GLY A 88 1.49 9.68 23.31
C GLY A 88 1.49 8.66 22.17
N LYS A 89 2.23 8.97 21.10
CA LYS A 89 2.41 8.12 19.91
C LYS A 89 3.89 7.80 19.69
N ILE A 90 4.17 6.60 19.21
CA ILE A 90 5.50 6.18 18.79
C ILE A 90 5.44 5.88 17.29
N TYR A 91 6.21 6.62 16.51
CA TYR A 91 6.35 6.46 15.07
C TYR A 91 7.54 5.55 14.80
N TYR A 92 7.33 4.44 14.09
CA TYR A 92 8.35 3.44 13.83
C TYR A 92 8.73 3.39 12.34
N ASP A 93 10.02 3.56 12.06
CA ASP A 93 10.65 3.26 10.77
C ASP A 93 11.23 1.85 10.84
N ALA A 94 10.56 0.91 10.18
CA ALA A 94 10.92 -0.50 10.18
C ALA A 94 12.24 -0.76 9.44
N GLY A 95 12.52 0.01 8.38
CA GLY A 95 13.74 -0.13 7.58
C GLY A 95 14.99 0.29 8.36
N ARG A 96 14.92 1.40 9.11
CA ARG A 96 16.04 1.91 9.91
C ARG A 96 16.03 1.42 11.37
N LYS A 97 14.97 0.74 11.80
CA LYS A 97 14.75 0.30 13.19
C LYS A 97 14.81 1.48 14.16
N TYR A 98 14.08 2.53 13.81
CA TYR A 98 14.13 3.82 14.49
C TYR A 98 12.74 4.17 15.02
N LEU A 99 12.67 4.70 16.24
CA LEU A 99 11.43 5.08 16.91
C LEU A 99 11.46 6.55 17.30
N THR A 100 10.42 7.29 16.93
CA THR A 100 10.20 8.66 17.40
C THR A 100 9.00 8.68 18.31
N PHE A 101 9.23 8.92 19.61
CA PHE A 101 8.16 9.14 20.56
C PHE A 101 7.75 10.61 20.57
N VAL A 102 6.46 10.85 20.45
CA VAL A 102 5.83 12.17 20.58
C VAL A 102 4.81 12.08 21.69
N SER A 103 5.10 12.77 22.79
CA SER A 103 4.18 12.84 23.93
C SER A 103 2.89 13.59 23.58
N SER A 104 1.84 13.40 24.37
CA SER A 104 0.59 14.18 24.28
C SER A 104 0.78 15.70 24.39
N GLN A 105 1.91 16.16 24.95
CA GLN A 105 2.30 17.56 25.06
C GLN A 105 3.19 18.04 23.88
N GLY A 106 3.44 17.19 22.88
CA GLY A 106 4.24 17.52 21.70
C GLY A 106 5.77 17.38 21.89
N ALA A 107 6.25 17.02 23.08
CA ALA A 107 7.67 16.75 23.29
C ALA A 107 8.13 15.51 22.51
N ARG A 108 9.23 15.63 21.76
CA ARG A 108 9.79 14.59 20.88
C ARG A 108 11.04 13.95 21.46
N ARG A 109 11.18 12.64 21.31
CA ARG A 109 12.39 11.88 21.68
C ARG A 109 12.63 10.73 20.69
N ALA A 110 13.89 10.54 20.32
CA ALA A 110 14.30 9.52 19.36
C ALA A 110 14.95 8.32 20.08
N PHE A 111 14.68 7.12 19.55
CA PHE A 111 15.22 5.85 20.02
C PHE A 111 15.59 4.96 18.84
N GLN A 112 16.52 4.04 19.07
CA GLN A 112 16.84 2.95 18.16
C GLN A 112 16.43 1.62 18.78
N GLY A 113 15.73 0.78 18.04
CA GLY A 113 15.20 -0.48 18.54
C GLY A 113 14.48 -1.27 17.45
N ASP A 114 14.49 -2.60 17.59
CA ASP A 114 13.93 -3.51 16.61
C ASP A 114 12.56 -4.02 17.08
N LEU A 115 11.51 -3.71 16.33
CA LEU A 115 10.15 -4.21 16.57
C LEU A 115 9.73 -5.32 15.61
N SER A 116 10.62 -5.78 14.72
CA SER A 116 10.27 -6.64 13.59
C SER A 116 9.60 -7.95 14.02
N ALA A 117 10.12 -8.61 15.06
CA ALA A 117 9.55 -9.87 15.55
C ALA A 117 8.10 -9.70 16.05
N VAL A 118 7.85 -8.62 16.79
CA VAL A 118 6.51 -8.31 17.34
C VAL A 118 5.54 -7.90 16.24
N LEU A 119 5.99 -7.09 15.28
CA LEU A 119 5.13 -6.70 14.15
C LEU A 119 4.83 -7.89 13.24
N THR A 120 5.75 -8.83 13.12
CA THR A 120 5.52 -10.09 12.38
C THR A 120 4.45 -10.94 13.04
N SER A 121 4.42 -11.06 14.38
CA SER A 121 3.37 -11.81 15.07
C SER A 121 1.99 -11.15 14.97
N LEU A 122 1.94 -9.84 14.73
CA LEU A 122 0.72 -9.07 14.50
C LEU A 122 0.32 -8.93 13.03
N ALA A 123 1.14 -9.42 12.08
CA ALA A 123 1.01 -9.09 10.66
C ALA A 123 -0.38 -9.37 10.04
N SER A 124 -1.09 -10.38 10.54
CA SER A 124 -2.44 -10.73 10.08
C SER A 124 -3.53 -9.72 10.50
N LEU A 125 -3.26 -8.91 11.53
CA LEU A 125 -4.16 -7.90 12.05
C LEU A 125 -3.82 -6.50 11.51
N LEU A 126 -2.55 -6.26 11.23
CA LEU A 126 -2.05 -4.94 10.84
C LEU A 126 -2.52 -4.54 9.44
N PRO A 127 -2.79 -3.24 9.22
CA PRO A 127 -2.96 -2.74 7.87
C PRO A 127 -1.69 -2.98 7.04
N PRO A 128 -1.81 -3.30 5.74
CA PRO A 128 -0.67 -3.37 4.85
C PRO A 128 -0.03 -1.98 4.69
N ILE A 129 1.29 -1.96 4.54
CA ILE A 129 2.05 -0.74 4.27
C ILE A 129 2.12 -0.54 2.77
N PHE A 130 1.86 0.68 2.32
CA PHE A 130 2.01 1.12 0.94
C PHE A 130 3.19 2.07 0.83
N THR A 131 4.35 1.56 0.46
CA THR A 131 5.56 2.36 0.26
C THR A 131 5.62 2.88 -1.17
N PRO A 132 5.70 4.20 -1.41
CA PRO A 132 5.81 4.74 -2.76
C PRO A 132 7.01 4.17 -3.54
N GLY A 133 6.79 3.88 -4.83
CA GLY A 133 7.77 3.27 -5.70
C GLY A 133 7.67 1.75 -5.78
N VAL A 134 8.45 1.16 -6.68
CA VAL A 134 8.45 -0.29 -6.98
C VAL A 134 9.84 -0.85 -6.73
N ASP A 135 9.97 -1.73 -5.75
CA ASP A 135 11.21 -2.48 -5.49
C ASP A 135 11.29 -3.79 -6.31
N ASP A 136 11.09 -3.65 -7.62
CA ASP A 136 11.25 -4.66 -8.67
C ASP A 136 11.68 -3.95 -9.97
N LYS A 137 12.94 -4.15 -10.37
CA LYS A 137 13.55 -3.47 -11.52
C LYS A 137 12.87 -3.82 -12.85
N GLU A 138 12.35 -5.04 -12.97
CA GLU A 138 11.70 -5.46 -14.22
C GLU A 138 10.34 -4.76 -14.34
N LEU A 139 9.52 -4.78 -13.29
CA LEU A 139 8.24 -4.07 -13.26
C LEU A 139 8.46 -2.56 -13.42
N GLU A 140 9.44 -1.98 -12.73
CA GLU A 140 9.81 -0.57 -12.88
C GLU A 140 10.12 -0.21 -14.35
N SER A 141 10.83 -1.09 -15.07
CA SER A 141 11.12 -0.90 -16.50
C SER A 141 9.89 -0.96 -17.39
N TRP A 142 8.81 -1.63 -16.96
CA TRP A 142 7.57 -1.75 -17.72
C TRP A 142 6.62 -0.57 -17.51
N LEU A 143 6.72 0.15 -16.38
CA LEU A 143 5.79 1.22 -16.01
C LEU A 143 5.57 2.26 -17.12
N PRO A 144 6.59 2.75 -17.85
CA PRO A 144 6.39 3.74 -18.91
C PRO A 144 5.46 3.32 -20.05
N SER A 145 5.31 2.01 -20.28
CA SER A 145 4.40 1.44 -21.28
C SER A 145 3.08 0.98 -20.64
N LEU A 146 3.15 0.31 -19.48
CA LEU A 146 1.97 -0.21 -18.79
C LEU A 146 0.99 0.87 -18.35
N THR A 147 1.49 2.04 -17.94
CA THR A 147 0.64 3.10 -17.38
C THR A 147 -0.07 3.95 -18.44
N ARG A 148 0.31 3.77 -19.72
CA ARG A 148 -0.36 4.39 -20.88
C ARG A 148 -1.69 3.71 -21.12
N THR A 149 -2.69 4.17 -20.39
CA THR A 149 -4.06 3.63 -20.37
C THR A 149 -5.01 4.74 -20.76
N THR A 150 -6.07 4.41 -21.49
CA THR A 150 -7.10 5.40 -21.86
C THR A 150 -7.96 5.76 -20.66
N ASP A 151 -8.44 4.75 -19.95
CA ASP A 151 -9.29 4.89 -18.77
C ASP A 151 -8.50 4.65 -17.47
N PRO A 152 -8.96 5.17 -16.32
CA PRO A 152 -8.41 4.81 -15.02
C PRO A 152 -8.42 3.30 -14.78
N VAL A 153 -7.32 2.76 -14.26
CA VAL A 153 -7.20 1.35 -13.91
C VAL A 153 -6.17 1.15 -12.80
N ALA A 154 -6.45 0.19 -11.92
CA ALA A 154 -5.50 -0.28 -10.92
C ALA A 154 -5.00 -1.68 -11.31
N MET A 155 -3.74 -1.97 -11.03
CA MET A 155 -3.09 -3.26 -11.28
C MET A 155 -2.37 -3.70 -10.02
N PHE A 156 -2.65 -4.92 -9.55
CA PHE A 156 -1.97 -5.52 -8.40
C PHE A 156 -1.10 -6.68 -8.86
N PHE A 157 0.23 -6.53 -8.73
CA PHE A 157 1.22 -7.50 -9.15
C PHE A 157 1.71 -8.33 -7.96
N GLU A 158 1.95 -9.61 -8.19
CA GLU A 158 2.70 -10.50 -7.30
C GLU A 158 3.93 -11.01 -8.05
N ARG A 159 5.13 -10.63 -7.57
CA ARG A 159 6.39 -10.97 -8.23
C ARG A 159 7.48 -11.23 -7.20
N GLY A 160 8.16 -12.37 -7.32
CA GLY A 160 9.25 -12.73 -6.41
C GLY A 160 8.86 -12.76 -4.92
N GLY A 161 7.60 -13.08 -4.61
CA GLY A 161 7.06 -13.03 -3.24
C GLY A 161 6.79 -11.63 -2.70
N LYS A 162 6.92 -10.58 -3.53
CA LYS A 162 6.55 -9.20 -3.22
C LYS A 162 5.26 -8.81 -3.93
N TYR A 163 4.62 -7.76 -3.42
CA TYR A 163 3.36 -7.26 -3.93
C TYR A 163 3.49 -5.80 -4.34
N PHE A 164 2.86 -5.43 -5.45
CA PHE A 164 2.93 -4.07 -5.97
C PHE A 164 1.57 -3.61 -6.44
N LEU A 165 1.21 -2.37 -6.13
CA LEU A 165 0.01 -1.71 -6.64
C LEU A 165 0.43 -0.60 -7.59
N VAL A 166 -0.08 -0.62 -8.81
CA VAL A 166 0.07 0.47 -9.79
C VAL A 166 -1.31 1.04 -10.07
N VAL A 167 -1.49 2.33 -9.84
CA VAL A 167 -2.75 3.04 -10.09
C VAL A 167 -2.53 4.05 -11.20
N CYS A 168 -3.31 3.94 -12.26
CA CYS A 168 -3.24 4.80 -13.44
C CYS A 168 -4.48 5.70 -13.49
N ALA A 169 -4.27 6.99 -13.75
CA ALA A 169 -5.35 7.96 -13.91
C ALA A 169 -6.02 7.90 -15.29
N GLY A 170 -5.47 7.13 -16.23
CA GLY A 170 -5.85 7.17 -17.63
C GLY A 170 -5.24 8.36 -18.38
N GLU A 171 -5.80 8.66 -19.54
CA GLU A 171 -5.36 9.76 -20.40
C GLU A 171 -5.83 11.11 -19.86
N VAL A 172 -4.91 12.07 -19.71
CA VAL A 172 -5.26 13.48 -19.39
C VAL A 172 -4.70 14.43 -20.45
N PRO A 173 -5.41 15.53 -20.78
CA PRO A 173 -5.12 16.33 -21.98
C PRO A 173 -3.89 17.24 -21.87
N THR A 174 -3.34 17.42 -20.67
CA THR A 174 -2.15 18.25 -20.43
C THR A 174 -1.14 17.50 -19.57
N THR A 175 0.09 17.99 -19.58
CA THR A 175 1.13 17.55 -18.65
C THR A 175 0.89 18.12 -17.25
N GLY A 176 1.69 17.69 -16.27
CA GLY A 176 1.74 18.27 -14.92
C GLY A 176 0.65 17.80 -13.94
N TYR A 177 -0.27 16.93 -14.36
CA TYR A 177 -1.15 16.24 -13.42
C TYR A 177 -0.36 15.28 -12.52
N SER A 178 -0.73 15.20 -11.25
CA SER A 178 -0.18 14.22 -10.30
C SER A 178 -1.30 13.41 -9.63
N LEU A 179 -1.03 12.13 -9.40
CA LEU A 179 -1.92 11.27 -8.65
C LEU A 179 -1.40 11.15 -7.22
N GLU A 180 -2.21 11.52 -6.24
CA GLU A 180 -1.81 11.51 -4.83
C GLU A 180 -2.73 10.62 -3.99
N LEU A 181 -2.16 9.76 -3.17
CA LEU A 181 -2.90 8.99 -2.16
C LEU A 181 -3.32 9.93 -1.03
N THR A 182 -4.63 10.11 -0.86
CA THR A 182 -5.24 10.99 0.15
C THR A 182 -5.74 10.23 1.37
N GLY A 183 -5.93 8.91 1.26
CA GLY A 183 -6.40 8.10 2.37
C GLY A 183 -6.24 6.60 2.14
N VAL A 184 -6.06 5.87 3.25
CA VAL A 184 -6.17 4.41 3.29
C VAL A 184 -7.13 4.05 4.40
N ALA A 185 -8.12 3.22 4.11
CA ALA A 185 -9.00 2.62 5.11
C ALA A 185 -8.76 1.11 5.15
N TRP A 186 -8.61 0.56 6.35
CA TRP A 186 -8.40 -0.86 6.58
C TRP A 186 -9.52 -1.42 7.45
N GLY A 187 -10.13 -2.52 7.00
CA GLY A 187 -11.11 -3.23 7.81
C GLY A 187 -11.81 -4.34 7.06
N THR A 188 -12.71 -5.05 7.75
CA THR A 188 -13.53 -6.12 7.18
C THR A 188 -14.48 -5.59 6.12
N SER A 189 -14.47 -6.23 4.96
CA SER A 189 -15.48 -5.97 3.93
C SER A 189 -16.86 -6.43 4.41
N PRO A 190 -17.94 -5.66 4.19
CA PRO A 190 -19.30 -6.17 4.39
C PRO A 190 -19.51 -7.45 3.57
N GLY A 191 -19.98 -8.52 4.22
CA GLY A 191 -20.29 -9.80 3.58
C GLY A 191 -19.13 -10.77 3.37
N TRP A 192 -17.88 -10.34 3.57
CA TRP A 192 -16.70 -11.21 3.47
C TRP A 192 -15.89 -11.05 4.76
N ASN A 193 -15.68 -12.13 5.51
CA ASN A 193 -14.86 -12.12 6.73
C ASN A 193 -13.35 -11.97 6.44
N VAL A 194 -13.01 -11.09 5.51
CA VAL A 194 -11.66 -10.77 5.05
C VAL A 194 -11.45 -9.28 5.19
N ASN A 195 -10.26 -8.90 5.67
CA ASN A 195 -9.86 -7.50 5.68
C ASN A 195 -9.52 -7.05 4.26
N ARG A 196 -9.88 -5.81 3.94
CA ARG A 196 -9.54 -5.15 2.67
C ARG A 196 -8.91 -3.79 2.94
N ALA A 197 -8.06 -3.35 2.03
CA ALA A 197 -7.56 -1.99 1.98
C ALA A 197 -8.33 -1.20 0.92
N LEU A 198 -8.94 -0.10 1.31
CA LEU A 198 -9.54 0.88 0.40
C LEU A 198 -8.61 2.08 0.30
N LEU A 199 -8.06 2.33 -0.87
CA LEU A 199 -7.16 3.45 -1.14
C LEU A 199 -7.89 4.54 -1.92
N LYS A 200 -7.74 5.77 -1.45
CA LYS A 200 -8.34 6.95 -2.06
C LYS A 200 -7.27 7.82 -2.68
N PHE A 201 -7.46 8.18 -3.94
CA PHE A 201 -6.54 9.03 -4.66
C PHE A 201 -7.23 10.30 -5.15
N ASN A 202 -6.45 11.37 -5.22
CA ASN A 202 -6.85 12.61 -5.87
C ASN A 202 -5.95 12.84 -7.08
N LEU A 203 -6.57 13.11 -8.23
CA LEU A 203 -5.86 13.56 -9.42
C LEU A 203 -5.75 15.07 -9.38
N LYS A 204 -4.59 15.58 -8.96
CA LYS A 204 -4.36 17.02 -8.86
C LYS A 204 -4.03 17.61 -10.22
N PRO A 205 -4.73 18.68 -10.63
CA PRO A 205 -4.34 19.43 -11.81
C PRO A 205 -3.01 20.14 -11.57
N PRO A 206 -2.27 20.46 -12.65
CA PRO A 206 -1.07 21.27 -12.53
C PRO A 206 -1.39 22.67 -11.98
N ALA A 207 -0.44 23.25 -11.26
CA ALA A 207 -0.57 24.58 -10.65
C ALA A 207 -0.49 25.75 -11.66
N GLY A 208 -0.17 25.48 -12.93
CA GLY A 208 0.09 26.49 -13.96
C GLY A 208 -0.42 26.13 -15.35
N ASN A 209 -0.07 26.96 -16.33
CA ASN A 209 -0.41 26.74 -17.74
C ASN A 209 0.50 25.68 -18.34
N GLU A 210 0.09 24.42 -18.25
CA GLU A 210 0.83 23.31 -18.84
C GLU A 210 0.63 23.19 -20.34
N ALA A 211 1.60 22.57 -21.01
CA ALA A 211 1.48 22.24 -22.41
C ALA A 211 0.30 21.27 -22.63
N LYS A 212 -0.49 21.52 -23.68
CA LYS A 212 -1.55 20.63 -24.17
C LYS A 212 -0.94 19.39 -24.85
N VAL A 213 -0.25 18.59 -24.06
CA VAL A 213 0.36 17.33 -24.41
C VAL A 213 -0.29 16.28 -23.53
N VAL A 214 -0.85 15.26 -24.17
CA VAL A 214 -1.45 14.13 -23.47
C VAL A 214 -0.44 13.50 -22.52
N SER A 215 -0.86 13.26 -21.27
CA SER A 215 -0.04 12.58 -20.27
C SER A 215 -0.81 11.46 -19.59
N TYR A 216 -0.09 10.62 -18.85
CA TYR A 216 -0.62 9.42 -18.19
C TYR A 216 -0.14 9.39 -16.73
N PRO A 217 -0.77 10.17 -15.84
CA PRO A 217 -0.42 10.20 -14.43
C PRO A 217 -0.64 8.82 -13.81
N TYR A 218 0.33 8.38 -13.02
CA TYR A 218 0.22 7.13 -12.29
C TYR A 218 0.96 7.24 -10.98
N GLN A 219 0.64 6.35 -10.05
CA GLN A 219 1.38 6.16 -8.84
C GLN A 219 1.57 4.66 -8.60
N ALA A 220 2.77 4.27 -8.19
CA ALA A 220 3.09 2.89 -7.89
C ALA A 220 3.55 2.75 -6.43
N TYR A 221 3.25 1.59 -5.84
CA TYR A 221 3.55 1.25 -4.46
C TYR A 221 4.09 -0.17 -4.35
N THR A 222 5.04 -0.36 -3.46
CA THR A 222 5.40 -1.66 -2.90
C THR A 222 4.49 -1.91 -1.69
N VAL A 223 3.85 -3.08 -1.65
CA VAL A 223 2.84 -3.45 -0.65
C VAL A 223 3.40 -4.55 0.23
N SER A 224 3.32 -4.37 1.56
CA SER A 224 3.94 -5.30 2.50
C SER A 224 3.28 -6.68 2.60
N ALA A 225 2.03 -6.82 2.16
CA ALA A 225 1.28 -8.07 2.22
C ALA A 225 0.25 -8.19 1.09
N LYS A 226 -0.09 -9.44 0.73
CA LYS A 226 -1.20 -9.73 -0.19
C LYS A 226 -2.51 -9.47 0.53
N VAL A 227 -3.25 -8.46 0.07
CA VAL A 227 -4.58 -8.15 0.58
C VAL A 227 -5.52 -7.86 -0.58
N PRO A 228 -6.84 -8.05 -0.41
CA PRO A 228 -7.83 -7.42 -1.27
C PRO A 228 -7.65 -5.90 -1.24
N VAL A 229 -7.53 -5.29 -2.42
CA VAL A 229 -7.38 -3.84 -2.60
C VAL A 229 -8.55 -3.31 -3.42
N GLU A 230 -9.15 -2.22 -2.94
CA GLU A 230 -10.08 -1.37 -3.67
C GLU A 230 -9.45 0.01 -3.86
N VAL A 231 -9.72 0.64 -5.01
CA VAL A 231 -9.18 1.95 -5.36
C VAL A 231 -10.32 2.87 -5.75
N GLU A 232 -10.31 4.08 -5.19
CA GLU A 232 -11.27 5.13 -5.47
C GLU A 232 -10.55 6.42 -5.83
N PHE A 233 -11.11 7.18 -6.77
CA PHE A 233 -10.72 8.54 -7.08
C PHE A 233 -11.71 9.53 -6.45
N GLU A 234 -11.17 10.51 -5.74
CA GLU A 234 -11.88 11.69 -5.25
C GLU A 234 -11.80 12.77 -6.32
N VAL A 235 -12.88 12.94 -7.09
CA VAL A 235 -12.96 13.90 -8.18
C VAL A 235 -13.75 15.12 -7.69
N PRO A 236 -13.15 16.33 -7.72
CA PRO A 236 -13.89 17.55 -7.44
C PRO A 236 -15.02 17.73 -8.46
N THR A 237 -16.23 17.94 -7.97
CA THR A 237 -17.39 18.34 -8.75
C THR A 237 -17.76 19.77 -8.35
N GLY A 238 -18.42 20.52 -9.25
CA GLY A 238 -18.84 21.90 -8.95
C GLY A 238 -19.76 22.04 -7.71
N THR A 239 -20.28 20.93 -7.17
CA THR A 239 -21.16 20.89 -5.99
C THR A 239 -20.61 20.04 -4.84
N GLY A 240 -19.35 19.59 -4.88
CA GLY A 240 -18.75 18.74 -3.84
C GLY A 240 -17.68 17.81 -4.40
N GLU A 241 -17.49 16.63 -3.80
CA GLU A 241 -16.57 15.61 -4.31
C GLU A 241 -17.36 14.38 -4.72
N LYS A 242 -17.04 13.82 -5.89
CA LYS A 242 -17.58 12.54 -6.35
C LYS A 242 -16.51 11.50 -6.22
N VAL A 243 -16.84 10.43 -5.50
CA VAL A 243 -16.01 9.24 -5.41
C VAL A 243 -16.30 8.34 -6.60
N VAL A 244 -15.26 7.94 -7.33
CA VAL A 244 -15.34 7.05 -8.50
C VAL A 244 -14.48 5.82 -8.23
N ARG A 245 -15.09 4.62 -8.30
CA ARG A 245 -14.35 3.37 -8.22
C ARG A 245 -13.45 3.21 -9.45
N VAL A 246 -12.19 2.88 -9.21
CA VAL A 246 -11.24 2.50 -10.26
C VAL A 246 -11.28 0.97 -10.44
N PRO A 247 -11.44 0.47 -11.67
CA PRO A 247 -11.47 -0.97 -11.93
C PRO A 247 -10.12 -1.62 -11.60
N MET A 248 -10.16 -2.85 -11.09
CA MET A 248 -8.97 -3.65 -10.83
C MET A 248 -8.73 -4.62 -11.98
N ALA A 249 -7.61 -4.46 -12.68
CA ALA A 249 -7.21 -5.33 -13.76
C ALA A 249 -6.85 -6.74 -13.27
N SER A 250 -7.07 -7.73 -14.12
CA SER A 250 -6.55 -9.09 -13.91
C SER A 250 -5.13 -9.17 -14.46
N VAL A 251 -4.16 -9.46 -13.60
CA VAL A 251 -2.72 -9.38 -13.92
C VAL A 251 -2.13 -10.78 -14.00
N GLY A 252 -1.64 -11.15 -15.19
CA GLY A 252 -0.84 -12.34 -15.45
C GLY A 252 0.64 -11.98 -15.68
N GLN A 253 1.45 -12.96 -16.04
CA GLN A 253 2.88 -12.73 -16.27
C GLN A 253 3.13 -11.88 -17.51
N ASN A 254 2.46 -12.19 -18.62
CA ASN A 254 2.66 -11.53 -19.92
C ASN A 254 1.36 -10.94 -20.49
N VAL A 255 0.24 -11.04 -19.77
CA VAL A 255 -1.06 -10.52 -20.19
C VAL A 255 -1.71 -9.81 -19.00
N ILE A 256 -2.26 -8.62 -19.24
CA ILE A 256 -3.06 -7.88 -18.28
C ILE A 256 -4.40 -7.58 -18.94
N LEU A 257 -5.49 -7.99 -18.32
CA LEU A 257 -6.85 -7.71 -18.77
C LEU A 257 -7.41 -6.55 -17.95
N PHE A 258 -7.69 -5.41 -18.61
CA PHE A 258 -8.32 -4.26 -17.97
C PHE A 258 -9.85 -4.42 -17.93
N GLN A 259 -10.44 -4.92 -19.02
CA GLN A 259 -11.87 -5.18 -19.11
C GLN A 259 -12.13 -6.47 -19.88
N PRO A 260 -13.11 -7.28 -19.46
CA PRO A 260 -13.89 -7.14 -18.22
C PRO A 260 -13.06 -7.40 -16.94
N GLU A 261 -13.56 -6.92 -15.79
CA GLU A 261 -12.97 -7.26 -14.50
C GLU A 261 -13.29 -8.70 -14.10
N ALA A 262 -12.47 -9.30 -13.25
CA ALA A 262 -12.77 -10.61 -12.66
C ALA A 262 -14.15 -10.60 -11.97
N GLY A 263 -14.93 -11.65 -12.19
CA GLY A 263 -16.29 -11.79 -11.67
C GLY A 263 -17.37 -11.08 -12.48
N SER A 264 -17.02 -10.36 -13.55
CA SER A 264 -18.02 -9.70 -14.43
C SER A 264 -19.01 -10.71 -15.02
N VAL A 265 -20.25 -10.25 -15.19
CA VAL A 265 -21.29 -10.99 -15.91
C VAL A 265 -21.12 -10.75 -17.41
N LEU A 266 -20.78 -11.78 -18.17
CA LEU A 266 -20.65 -11.69 -19.63
C LEU A 266 -21.99 -11.93 -20.31
N THR A 267 -22.16 -11.27 -21.45
CA THR A 267 -23.31 -11.40 -22.36
C THR A 267 -22.86 -11.95 -23.71
N GLU A 268 -23.78 -12.10 -24.66
CA GLU A 268 -23.53 -12.68 -26.00
C GLU A 268 -22.42 -11.98 -26.80
N ARG A 269 -22.05 -10.75 -26.45
CA ARG A 269 -20.95 -10.02 -27.09
C ARG A 269 -20.14 -9.26 -26.05
N VAL A 270 -18.87 -9.62 -25.93
CA VAL A 270 -17.94 -9.06 -24.94
C VAL A 270 -16.81 -8.30 -25.61
N ARG A 271 -16.43 -7.17 -25.03
CA ARG A 271 -15.22 -6.43 -25.37
C ARG A 271 -14.12 -6.81 -24.39
N LEU A 272 -12.96 -7.16 -24.93
CA LEU A 272 -11.76 -7.48 -24.16
C LEU A 272 -10.74 -6.38 -24.43
N VAL A 273 -10.32 -5.68 -23.37
CA VAL A 273 -9.34 -4.59 -23.44
C VAL A 273 -8.21 -4.89 -22.46
N GLY A 274 -6.97 -4.77 -22.92
CA GLY A 274 -5.82 -5.06 -22.08
C GLY A 274 -4.49 -4.83 -22.77
N LYS A 275 -3.42 -5.33 -22.14
CA LYS A 275 -2.06 -5.32 -22.68
C LYS A 275 -1.45 -6.71 -22.68
N ALA A 276 -0.60 -6.99 -23.66
CA ALA A 276 0.14 -8.24 -23.75
C ALA A 276 1.61 -7.98 -24.15
N ARG A 277 2.51 -8.77 -23.58
CA ARG A 277 3.95 -8.80 -23.87
C ARG A 277 4.32 -10.20 -24.36
N VAL A 278 3.94 -10.51 -25.60
CA VAL A 278 4.05 -11.86 -26.16
C VAL A 278 4.83 -11.87 -27.47
N TRP A 279 5.45 -13.00 -27.80
CA TRP A 279 6.19 -13.16 -29.06
C TRP A 279 5.28 -12.90 -30.26
N GLU A 280 5.79 -12.19 -31.27
CA GLU A 280 5.02 -11.79 -32.48
C GLU A 280 3.69 -11.07 -32.19
N ALA A 281 3.55 -10.49 -30.99
CA ALA A 281 2.36 -9.79 -30.54
C ALA A 281 1.07 -10.62 -30.58
N THR A 282 1.15 -11.95 -30.72
CA THR A 282 -0.02 -12.79 -30.98
C THR A 282 -0.33 -13.67 -29.78
N LEU A 283 -1.59 -13.64 -29.35
CA LEU A 283 -2.13 -14.49 -28.29
C LEU A 283 -3.50 -15.05 -28.68
N MET A 284 -3.86 -16.18 -28.09
CA MET A 284 -5.17 -16.79 -28.23
C MET A 284 -5.99 -16.47 -26.99
N VAL A 285 -7.25 -16.10 -27.17
CA VAL A 285 -8.22 -16.00 -26.08
C VAL A 285 -9.36 -16.97 -26.29
N GLU A 286 -9.71 -17.67 -25.23
CA GLU A 286 -10.84 -18.60 -25.14
C GLU A 286 -11.73 -18.15 -23.99
N ILE A 287 -13.05 -18.21 -24.20
CA ILE A 287 -14.04 -18.00 -23.15
C ILE A 287 -14.86 -19.28 -23.04
N GLU A 288 -14.87 -19.87 -21.85
CA GLU A 288 -15.52 -21.14 -21.56
C GLU A 288 -16.40 -21.06 -20.30
N ASP A 289 -17.35 -21.98 -20.18
CA ASP A 289 -18.26 -22.13 -19.02
C ASP A 289 -17.95 -23.37 -18.16
N GLY A 290 -16.76 -23.95 -18.35
CA GLY A 290 -16.32 -25.19 -17.70
C GLY A 290 -16.81 -26.48 -18.38
N HIS A 291 -17.75 -26.42 -19.34
CA HIS A 291 -18.14 -27.55 -20.18
C HIS A 291 -17.82 -27.31 -21.65
N ASP A 292 -18.12 -26.09 -22.14
CA ASP A 292 -18.03 -25.72 -23.54
C ASP A 292 -17.19 -24.46 -23.75
N VAL A 293 -16.46 -24.41 -24.87
CA VAL A 293 -15.83 -23.18 -25.38
C VAL A 293 -16.90 -22.36 -26.11
N LEU A 294 -17.29 -21.25 -25.48
CA LEU A 294 -18.32 -20.34 -25.96
C LEU A 294 -17.79 -19.41 -27.06
N GLY A 295 -16.53 -19.02 -26.97
CA GLY A 295 -15.87 -18.15 -27.94
C GLY A 295 -14.35 -18.38 -27.95
N LYS A 296 -13.73 -18.22 -29.13
CA LYS A 296 -12.29 -18.35 -29.30
C LYS A 296 -11.81 -17.41 -30.39
N LYS A 297 -10.70 -16.70 -30.16
CA LYS A 297 -10.15 -15.73 -31.12
C LYS A 297 -8.65 -15.59 -31.00
N SER A 298 -7.98 -15.43 -32.14
CA SER A 298 -6.59 -14.95 -32.21
C SER A 298 -6.61 -13.43 -32.11
N VAL A 299 -5.79 -12.89 -31.20
CA VAL A 299 -5.66 -11.46 -30.92
C VAL A 299 -4.23 -11.05 -31.23
N THR A 300 -4.08 -9.91 -31.88
CA THR A 300 -2.79 -9.28 -32.13
C THR A 300 -2.71 -8.00 -31.32
N ALA A 301 -1.76 -7.92 -30.41
CA ALA A 301 -1.43 -6.72 -29.66
C ALA A 301 -0.70 -5.70 -30.55
N SER A 302 -0.70 -4.43 -30.16
CA SER A 302 -0.07 -3.35 -30.93
C SER A 302 1.47 -3.44 -30.97
N ALA A 303 2.08 -4.24 -30.09
CA ALA A 303 3.51 -4.49 -30.03
C ALA A 303 3.80 -5.92 -29.54
N GLY A 304 4.94 -6.48 -29.95
CA GLY A 304 5.43 -7.77 -29.49
C GLY A 304 6.49 -7.62 -28.40
N ALA A 305 6.74 -8.70 -27.66
CA ALA A 305 7.79 -8.74 -26.65
C ALA A 305 9.15 -8.26 -27.21
N PRO A 306 9.94 -7.48 -26.45
CA PRO A 306 9.82 -7.25 -25.01
C PRO A 306 8.83 -6.14 -24.61
N GLU A 307 8.25 -5.41 -25.56
CA GLU A 307 7.31 -4.32 -25.29
C GLU A 307 5.93 -4.84 -24.91
N TRP A 308 5.20 -4.06 -24.11
CA TRP A 308 3.78 -4.28 -23.86
C TRP A 308 2.95 -3.61 -24.96
N GLY A 309 2.18 -4.39 -25.70
CA GLY A 309 1.23 -3.91 -26.70
C GLY A 309 -0.21 -3.94 -26.21
N ASP A 310 -1.02 -2.99 -26.67
CA ASP A 310 -2.46 -2.92 -26.42
C ASP A 310 -3.24 -3.90 -27.28
N PHE A 311 -4.31 -4.47 -26.72
CA PHE A 311 -5.34 -5.14 -27.50
C PHE A 311 -6.73 -4.62 -27.10
N ASP A 312 -7.61 -4.52 -28.09
CA ASP A 312 -9.01 -4.19 -27.94
C ASP A 312 -9.81 -4.98 -28.97
N VAL A 313 -10.58 -5.96 -28.50
CA VAL A 313 -11.25 -6.91 -29.38
C VAL A 313 -12.64 -7.23 -28.89
N TRP A 314 -13.57 -7.31 -29.84
CA TRP A 314 -14.90 -7.86 -29.60
C TRP A 314 -14.94 -9.36 -29.92
N MET A 315 -15.64 -10.12 -29.09
CA MET A 315 -15.90 -11.54 -29.27
C MET A 315 -17.38 -11.81 -29.07
N ASP A 316 -17.97 -12.56 -30.00
CA ASP A 316 -19.32 -13.09 -29.87
C ASP A 316 -19.25 -14.46 -29.18
N LEU A 317 -20.16 -14.70 -28.25
CA LEU A 317 -20.23 -15.89 -27.42
C LEU A 317 -21.45 -16.73 -27.77
N LYS A 318 -21.27 -18.05 -27.80
CA LYS A 318 -22.40 -18.99 -27.75
C LYS A 318 -23.11 -18.87 -26.40
N MET A 319 -24.35 -19.36 -26.37
CA MET A 319 -25.13 -19.43 -25.13
C MET A 319 -24.44 -20.35 -24.12
N PRO A 320 -24.22 -19.89 -22.87
CA PRO A 320 -23.62 -20.70 -21.82
C PRO A 320 -24.58 -21.78 -21.32
N THR A 321 -24.01 -22.93 -20.95
CA THR A 321 -24.70 -24.04 -20.29
C THR A 321 -24.52 -24.00 -18.77
N ASN A 322 -23.55 -23.23 -18.27
CA ASN A 322 -23.23 -23.06 -16.85
C ASN A 322 -23.15 -21.55 -16.50
N PRO A 323 -23.64 -21.11 -15.32
CA PRO A 323 -23.53 -19.72 -14.88
C PRO A 323 -22.11 -19.24 -14.56
N PHE A 324 -21.12 -20.13 -14.45
CA PHE A 324 -19.72 -19.78 -14.16
C PHE A 324 -18.81 -20.10 -15.33
N GLY A 325 -17.77 -19.30 -15.52
CA GLY A 325 -16.82 -19.50 -16.61
C GLY A 325 -15.47 -18.83 -16.38
N SER A 326 -14.65 -18.85 -17.42
CA SER A 326 -13.33 -18.25 -17.43
C SER A 326 -12.97 -17.66 -18.79
N ILE A 327 -12.26 -16.54 -18.75
CA ILE A 327 -11.51 -16.00 -19.89
C ILE A 327 -10.08 -16.50 -19.75
N ILE A 328 -9.58 -17.20 -20.76
CA ILE A 328 -8.27 -17.84 -20.74
C ILE A 328 -7.44 -17.27 -21.89
N PHE A 329 -6.34 -16.60 -21.54
CA PHE A 329 -5.35 -16.14 -22.50
C PHE A 329 -4.19 -17.11 -22.57
N THR A 330 -3.83 -17.51 -23.78
CA THR A 330 -2.77 -18.49 -24.02
C THR A 330 -1.83 -18.06 -25.15
N THR A 331 -0.59 -18.51 -25.07
CA THR A 331 0.42 -18.39 -26.11
C THR A 331 0.94 -19.78 -26.49
N SER A 332 1.74 -19.85 -27.54
CA SER A 332 2.51 -21.06 -27.88
C SER A 332 3.97 -20.85 -27.49
N SER A 333 4.53 -21.82 -26.78
CA SER A 333 5.94 -21.86 -26.41
C SER A 333 6.81 -21.85 -27.66
N ALA A 334 7.74 -20.89 -27.77
CA ALA A 334 8.69 -20.84 -28.88
C ALA A 334 9.66 -22.04 -28.90
N LYS A 335 9.76 -22.79 -27.79
CA LYS A 335 10.68 -23.92 -27.64
C LYS A 335 10.16 -25.20 -28.28
N ASP A 336 8.87 -25.47 -28.12
CA ASP A 336 8.25 -26.75 -28.46
C ASP A 336 6.80 -26.63 -28.97
N GLY A 337 6.27 -25.42 -29.12
CA GLY A 337 4.91 -25.15 -29.57
C GLY A 337 3.83 -25.50 -28.55
N SER A 338 4.19 -25.88 -27.31
CA SER A 338 3.20 -26.22 -26.29
C SER A 338 2.34 -25.01 -25.93
N ARG A 339 1.05 -25.24 -25.65
CA ARG A 339 0.16 -24.21 -25.11
C ARG A 339 0.67 -23.76 -23.73
N VAL A 340 0.82 -22.45 -23.55
CA VAL A 340 1.16 -21.80 -22.28
C VAL A 340 -0.04 -20.95 -21.87
N GLU A 341 -0.54 -21.14 -20.66
CA GLU A 341 -1.57 -20.28 -20.09
C GLU A 341 -0.93 -19.04 -19.46
N GLU A 342 -1.31 -17.86 -19.94
CA GLU A 342 -0.75 -16.58 -19.50
C GLU A 342 -1.60 -15.91 -18.42
N LEU A 343 -2.92 -16.09 -18.50
CA LEU A 343 -3.89 -15.49 -17.60
C LEU A 343 -5.23 -16.23 -17.67
N LEU A 344 -5.78 -16.54 -16.50
CA LEU A 344 -7.13 -17.05 -16.31
C LEU A 344 -7.92 -16.04 -15.47
N VAL A 345 -9.07 -15.60 -15.99
CA VAL A 345 -9.94 -14.64 -15.32
C VAL A 345 -11.31 -15.25 -15.09
N PRO A 346 -11.74 -15.47 -13.83
CA PRO A 346 -13.05 -16.01 -13.56
C PRO A 346 -14.13 -15.00 -13.93
N VAL A 347 -15.22 -15.48 -14.52
CA VAL A 347 -16.38 -14.67 -14.93
C VAL A 347 -17.67 -15.42 -14.63
N THR A 348 -18.79 -14.72 -14.75
CA THR A 348 -20.13 -15.32 -14.65
C THR A 348 -20.92 -15.03 -15.91
N PHE A 349 -22.02 -15.75 -16.10
CA PHE A 349 -22.96 -15.50 -17.18
C PHE A 349 -24.35 -15.23 -16.62
N GLY A 350 -25.07 -14.30 -17.22
CA GLY A 350 -26.46 -14.03 -16.87
C GLY A 350 -27.32 -15.24 -17.23
N GLY A 351 -27.89 -15.91 -16.23
CA GLY A 351 -28.97 -16.86 -16.46
C GLY A 351 -30.19 -16.13 -17.04
N LYS A 352 -30.95 -16.80 -17.91
CA LYS A 352 -32.32 -16.37 -18.22
C LYS A 352 -33.26 -16.65 -17.07
#